data_AF-A0A238XM65-F1
#
_entry.id   AF-A0A238XM65-F1
#
_cell.length_a   1.000
_cell.length_b   1.000
_cell.length_c   1.000
_cell.angle_alpha   90.00
_cell.angle_beta   90.00
_cell.angle_gamma   90.00
#
_symmetry.space_group_name_H-M   'P 1'
#
loop_
_entity.id
_entity.type
_entity.pdbx_description
1 polymer ?
#
loop_
_entity_poly.entity_id
_entity_poly.type
_entity_poly.pdbx_seq_one_letter_code
_entity_poly.pdbx_strand_id
1 'polypeptide(L)' 'MSETNSPTFTFVKDGVFYFSRRIPSELQSHYTAPRIAYWLRTKSAKLPK' A
#
# COMPACT_ATOMS: atom_id res chain seq x y z
N MET A 1 24.78 -6.06 0.37
CA MET A 1 23.79 -5.48 -0.57
C MET A 1 22.43 -5.74 0.03
N SER A 2 21.78 -4.72 0.60
CA SER A 2 20.52 -4.87 1.33
C SER A 2 19.40 -5.18 0.34
N GLU A 3 19.06 -6.46 0.21
CA GLU A 3 17.93 -6.93 -0.56
C GLU A 3 16.66 -6.32 0.05
N THR A 4 16.17 -5.24 -0.56
CA THR A 4 14.91 -4.62 -0.16
C THR A 4 13.80 -5.54 -0.68
N ASN A 5 13.55 -6.60 0.09
CA ASN A 5 12.35 -7.41 0.01
C ASN A 5 11.18 -6.44 -0.06
N SER A 6 10.57 -6.30 -1.24
CA SER A 6 9.47 -5.37 -1.47
C SER A 6 8.41 -5.63 -0.38
N PRO A 7 8.05 -4.65 0.46
CA PRO A 7 7.20 -4.93 1.60
C PRO A 7 5.84 -5.42 1.10
N THR A 8 5.48 -6.64 1.47
CA THR A 8 4.19 -7.25 1.13
C THR A 8 3.07 -6.27 1.47
N PHE A 9 2.13 -6.07 0.54
CA PHE A 9 1.00 -5.14 0.66
C PHE A 9 1.33 -3.64 0.53
N THR A 10 2.52 -3.25 0.07
CA THR A 10 2.84 -1.84 -0.17
C THR A 10 3.05 -1.51 -1.64
N PHE A 11 2.73 -0.28 -2.03
CA PHE A 11 3.04 0.28 -3.35
C PHE A 11 3.36 1.77 -3.23
N VAL A 12 4.02 2.35 -4.24
CA VAL A 12 4.31 3.78 -4.31
C VAL A 12 3.36 4.44 -5.30
N LYS A 13 2.74 5.54 -4.90
CA LYS A 13 1.94 6.42 -5.76
C LYS A 13 2.28 7.86 -5.42
N ASP A 14 2.55 8.68 -6.43
CA ASP A 14 2.93 10.10 -6.28
C ASP A 14 4.11 10.31 -5.31
N GLY A 15 5.09 9.40 -5.34
CA GLY A 15 6.26 9.46 -4.47
C GLY A 15 5.97 9.17 -3.00
N VAL A 16 4.82 8.60 -2.65
CA VAL A 16 4.49 8.23 -1.27
C VAL A 16 4.08 6.77 -1.18
N PHE A 17 4.44 6.13 -0.07
CA PHE A 17 4.06 4.75 0.19
C PHE A 17 2.60 4.65 0.61
N TYR A 18 1.92 3.66 0.04
CA TYR A 18 0.57 3.26 0.38
C TYR A 18 0.59 1.80 0.82
N PHE A 19 -0.23 1.49 1.82
CA PHE A 19 -0.61 0.12 2.15
C PHE A 19 -1.87 -0.25 1.35
N SER A 20 -1.93 -1.47 0.83
CA SER A 20 -3.12 -2.01 0.18
C SER A 20 -3.31 -3.48 0.50
N ARG A 21 -4.49 -3.84 1.00
CA ARG A 21 -4.89 -5.23 1.24
C ARG A 21 -6.31 -5.51 0.80
N ARG A 22 -6.56 -6.70 0.26
CA ARG A 22 -7.90 -7.18 -0.09
C ARG A 22 -8.71 -7.46 1.17
N ILE A 23 -9.99 -7.08 1.16
CA ILE A 23 -10.95 -7.47 2.20
C ILE A 23 -11.33 -8.94 1.97
N PRO A 24 -11.24 -9.81 2.99
CA PRO A 24 -11.75 -11.18 2.91
C PRO A 24 -13.21 -11.23 2.46
N SER A 25 -13.61 -12.28 1.74
CA SER A 25 -14.97 -12.45 1.19
C SER A 25 -16.06 -12.25 2.22
N GLU A 26 -15.83 -12.77 3.42
CA GLU A 26 -16.79 -12.79 4.53
C GLU A 26 -17.02 -11.39 5.09
N LEU A 27 -16.04 -10.49 4.91
CA LEU A 27 -16.09 -9.12 5.40
C LEU A 27 -16.50 -8.11 4.33
N GLN A 28 -16.61 -8.50 3.05
CA GLN A 28 -16.90 -7.54 1.98
C GLN A 28 -18.24 -6.81 2.14
N SER A 29 -19.25 -7.44 2.76
CA SER A 29 -20.54 -6.82 3.06
C SER A 29 -20.44 -5.66 4.05
N HIS A 30 -19.38 -5.61 4.87
CA HIS A 30 -19.17 -4.59 5.89
C HIS A 30 -18.33 -3.40 5.39
N TYR A 31 -17.80 -3.47 4.17
CA TYR A 31 -16.94 -2.44 3.61
C TYR A 31 -17.52 -1.92 2.29
N THR A 32 -17.35 -0.62 2.04
CA THR A 32 -17.78 0.03 0.79
C THR A 32 -16.86 -0.26 -0.39
N ALA A 33 -15.71 -0.89 -0.15
CA ALA A 33 -14.71 -1.21 -1.16
C ALA A 33 -14.10 -2.60 -0.92
N PRO A 34 -13.69 -3.32 -1.99
CA PRO A 34 -13.12 -4.66 -1.88
C PRO A 34 -11.68 -4.68 -1.33
N ARG A 35 -11.08 -3.51 -1.10
CA ARG A 35 -9.70 -3.33 -0.65
C ARG A 35 -9.59 -2.15 0.29
N ILE A 36 -8.74 -2.27 1.31
CA ILE A 36 -8.29 -1.13 2.12
C ILE A 36 -7.04 -0.58 1.44
N ALA A 37 -7.04 0.73 1.16
CA ALA A 37 -5.86 1.47 0.76
C ALA A 37 -5.63 2.62 1.74
N TYR A 38 -4.41 2.73 2.28
CA TYR A 38 -4.09 3.76 3.26
C TYR A 38 -2.76 4.43 2.95
N TRP A 39 -2.73 5.75 3.12
CA TRP A 39 -1.53 6.55 2.91
C TRP A 39 -0.61 6.44 4.12
N LEU A 40 0.60 5.91 3.93
CA LEU A 40 1.54 5.68 5.04
C LEU A 40 2.26 6.96 5.49
N ARG A 41 2.04 8.10 4.81
CA ARG A 41 2.71 9.39 5.09
C ARG A 41 4.24 9.34 4.98
N THR A 42 4.79 8.31 4.34
CA THR A 42 6.23 8.11 4.13
C THR A 42 6.57 8.32 2.67
N LYS A 43 7.38 9.32 2.34
CA LYS A 43 7.84 9.57 0.97
C LYS A 43 8.86 8.52 0.53
N SER A 44 8.82 8.13 -0.74
CA SER A 44 9.85 7.29 -1.33
C SER A 44 11.10 8.13 -1.57
N ALA A 45 12.28 7.58 -1.22
CA ALA A 45 13.57 8.24 -1.47
C ALA A 45 13.91 8.36 -2.97
N LYS A 46 13.12 7.69 -3.83
CA LYS A 46 13.34 7.59 -5.28
C LYS A 46 12.58 8.63 -6.09
N LEU A 47 11.98 9.66 -5.50
CA LEU A 47 11.38 10.72 -6.32
C LEU A 47 12.52 11.48 -7.03
N PRO A 48 12.65 11.37 -8.38
CA PRO A 48 13.61 12.19 -9.09
C PRO A 48 13.13 13.65 -9.03
N LYS A 49 14.08 14.57 -8.88
CA LYS A 49 13.85 16.01 -9.07
C LYS A 49 13.38 16.30 -10.49
#